data_AF-A0A4Q2Y540-F1
#
_entry.id   AF-A0A4Q2Y540-F1
#
_cell.length_a   1.000
_cell.length_b   1.000
_cell.length_c   1.000
_cell.angle_alpha   90.00
_cell.angle_beta   90.00
_cell.angle_gamma   90.00
#
_symmetry.space_group_name_H-M   'P 1'
#
loop_
_entity.id
_entity.type
_entity.pdbx_description
1 polymer ?
#
loop_
_entity_poly.entity_id
_entity_poly.type
_entity_poly.pdbx_seq_one_letter_code
_entity_poly.pdbx_strand_id
1 'polypeptide(L)'
;MNPGPQLRRSLTFWAGLITILFICFAWWDSRSHITLVHWKQVEVNSTLHGLLISRIPPWKEPLHFRRRDRGPDSDLALFSPFDPPFLVRKKTTYEPHSTTRSPLEVNQQGIVDLFGPGTWILHLPYWLIVLPLLLTWNALLIARARRRKRSITHAPS
;
A
#
# COMPACT_ATOMS: atom_id res chain seq x y z
N MET A 1 31.19 8.32 -26.64
CA MET A 1 30.71 9.72 -26.64
C MET A 1 29.99 9.99 -25.33
N ASN A 2 30.47 10.92 -24.51
CA ASN A 2 29.76 11.33 -23.30
C ASN A 2 28.59 12.24 -23.71
N PRO A 3 27.34 11.95 -23.33
CA PRO A 3 26.23 12.84 -23.65
C PRO A 3 26.46 14.20 -22.99
N GLY A 4 26.35 15.26 -23.80
CA GLY A 4 26.55 16.63 -23.34
C GLY A 4 25.64 16.99 -22.16
N PRO A 5 26.03 17.97 -21.33
CA PRO A 5 25.32 18.33 -20.10
C PRO A 5 23.85 18.73 -20.32
N GLN A 6 23.50 19.22 -21.51
CA GLN A 6 22.13 19.57 -21.90
C GLN A 6 21.22 18.34 -22.05
N LEU A 7 21.72 17.25 -22.66
CA LEU A 7 20.96 16.01 -22.84
C LEU A 7 20.62 15.37 -21.49
N ARG A 8 21.58 15.36 -20.55
CA ARG A 8 21.38 14.83 -19.19
C ARG A 8 20.29 15.60 -18.44
N ARG A 9 20.23 16.93 -18.58
CA ARG A 9 19.21 17.79 -17.95
C ARG A 9 17.82 17.52 -18.52
N SER A 10 17.70 17.45 -19.85
CA SER A 10 16.44 17.12 -20.53
C SER A 10 15.93 15.74 -20.10
N LEU A 11 16.81 14.73 -20.10
CA LEU A 11 16.45 13.37 -19.69
C LEU A 11 15.94 13.31 -18.24
N THR A 12 16.61 14.00 -17.31
CA THR A 12 16.15 14.06 -15.91
C THR A 12 14.81 14.78 -15.75
N PHE A 13 14.56 15.82 -16.55
CA PHE A 13 13.30 16.55 -16.54
C PHE A 13 12.15 15.65 -17.02
N TRP A 14 12.30 15.01 -18.18
CA TRP A 14 11.28 14.11 -18.73
C TRP A 14 11.04 12.89 -17.83
N ALA A 15 12.09 12.31 -17.26
CA ALA A 15 11.96 11.22 -16.30
C ALA A 15 11.13 11.66 -15.07
N GLY A 16 11.37 12.87 -14.56
CA GLY A 16 10.58 13.43 -13.46
C GLY A 16 9.11 13.63 -13.84
N LEU A 17 8.85 14.20 -15.01
CA LEU A 17 7.49 14.44 -15.50
C LEU A 17 6.70 13.14 -15.70
N ILE A 18 7.30 12.14 -16.36
CA ILE A 18 6.70 10.82 -16.55
C ILE A 18 6.40 10.17 -15.20
N THR A 19 7.32 10.29 -14.23
CA THR A 19 7.11 9.76 -12.88
C THR A 19 5.91 10.39 -12.20
N ILE A 20 5.77 11.72 -12.27
CA ILE A 20 4.64 12.44 -11.67
C ILE A 20 3.32 12.02 -12.34
N LEU A 21 3.28 11.99 -13.68
CA LEU A 21 2.10 11.58 -14.43
C LEU A 21 1.68 10.14 -14.08
N PHE A 22 2.66 9.23 -13.97
CA PHE A 22 2.41 7.86 -13.55
C PHE A 22 1.85 7.78 -12.12
N ILE A 23 2.38 8.57 -11.18
CA ILE A 23 1.86 8.63 -9.80
C ILE A 23 0.41 9.15 -9.78
N CYS A 24 0.12 10.22 -10.52
CA CYS A 24 -1.25 10.76 -10.63
C CYS A 24 -2.20 9.74 -11.25
N PHE A 25 -1.77 9.06 -12.32
CA PHE A 25 -2.53 7.98 -12.94
C PHE A 25 -2.77 6.82 -11.97
N ALA A 26 -1.73 6.35 -11.28
CA ALA A 26 -1.83 5.25 -10.32
C ALA A 26 -2.73 5.62 -9.12
N TRP A 27 -2.67 6.87 -8.65
CA TRP A 27 -3.59 7.38 -7.64
C TRP A 27 -5.03 7.33 -8.15
N TRP A 28 -5.28 7.92 -9.32
CA TRP A 28 -6.61 7.93 -9.92
C TRP A 28 -7.16 6.51 -10.10
N ASP A 29 -6.33 5.61 -10.64
CA ASP A 29 -6.68 4.21 -10.85
C ASP A 29 -6.98 3.49 -9.52
N SER A 30 -6.16 3.73 -8.51
CA SER A 30 -6.36 3.24 -7.14
C SER A 30 -7.66 3.73 -6.52
N ARG A 31 -8.23 4.87 -6.95
CA ARG A 31 -9.54 5.36 -6.53
C ARG A 31 -10.71 4.70 -7.25
N SER A 32 -10.52 4.27 -8.49
CA SER A 32 -11.58 3.73 -9.32
C SER A 32 -11.65 2.21 -9.32
N HIS A 33 -10.55 1.52 -8.99
CA HIS A 33 -10.46 0.08 -9.07
C HIS A 33 -9.93 -0.56 -7.79
N ILE A 34 -10.40 -1.77 -7.56
CA ILE A 34 -9.91 -2.69 -6.56
C ILE A 34 -9.12 -3.78 -7.30
N THR A 35 -7.88 -4.00 -6.87
CA THR A 35 -7.02 -5.06 -7.40
C THR A 35 -6.84 -6.13 -6.34
N LEU A 36 -7.18 -7.37 -6.70
CA LEU A 36 -7.16 -8.53 -5.83
C LEU A 36 -6.25 -9.60 -6.44
N VAL A 37 -5.30 -10.07 -5.65
CA VAL A 37 -4.38 -11.14 -5.98
C VAL A 37 -4.58 -12.23 -4.96
N HIS A 38 -5.06 -13.39 -5.41
CA HIS A 38 -5.20 -14.55 -4.56
C HIS A 38 -4.13 -15.59 -4.92
N TRP A 39 -3.44 -16.10 -3.90
CA TRP A 39 -2.41 -17.13 -4.03
C TRP A 39 -2.55 -18.17 -2.91
N LYS A 40 -2.96 -19.38 -3.29
CA LYS A 40 -3.24 -20.51 -2.38
C LYS A 40 -4.28 -20.20 -1.30
N GLN A 41 -3.83 -19.71 -0.13
CA GLN A 41 -4.63 -19.35 1.04
C GLN A 41 -4.45 -17.88 1.41
N VAL A 42 -3.70 -17.11 0.63
CA VAL A 42 -3.40 -15.72 0.91
C VAL A 42 -4.05 -14.87 -0.16
N GLU A 43 -4.84 -13.90 0.26
CA GLU A 43 -5.41 -12.88 -0.60
C GLU A 43 -4.76 -11.54 -0.25
N VAL A 44 -4.35 -10.82 -1.29
CA VAL A 44 -3.88 -9.44 -1.20
C VAL A 44 -4.85 -8.58 -1.98
N ASN A 45 -5.42 -7.59 -1.30
CA ASN A 45 -6.40 -6.68 -1.86
C ASN A 45 -5.95 -5.22 -1.68
N SER A 46 -6.02 -4.44 -2.75
CA SER A 46 -5.75 -3.02 -2.76
C SER A 46 -7.01 -2.22 -2.42
N THR A 47 -7.01 -1.52 -1.29
CA THR A 47 -8.13 -0.68 -0.82
C THR A 47 -7.81 0.81 -0.98
N LEU A 48 -8.77 1.72 -0.76
CA LEU A 48 -8.49 3.17 -0.73
C LEU A 48 -7.40 3.58 0.27
N HIS A 49 -7.33 2.87 1.41
CA HIS A 49 -6.52 3.29 2.56
C HIS A 49 -5.21 2.51 2.70
N GLY A 50 -5.09 1.37 2.03
CA GLY A 50 -3.90 0.53 2.12
C GLY A 50 -4.02 -0.82 1.42
N LEU A 51 -3.04 -1.68 1.67
CA LEU A 51 -3.06 -3.08 1.27
C LEU A 51 -3.66 -3.93 2.38
N LEU A 52 -4.66 -4.73 2.03
CA LEU A 52 -5.21 -5.77 2.89
C LEU A 52 -4.55 -7.10 2.52
N ILE A 53 -4.01 -7.80 3.51
CA ILE A 53 -3.50 -9.16 3.35
C ILE A 53 -4.32 -10.04 4.27
N SER A 54 -5.03 -11.01 3.70
CA SER A 54 -5.87 -11.91 4.48
C SER A 54 -5.56 -13.36 4.17
N ARG A 55 -5.65 -14.21 5.19
CA ARG A 55 -5.66 -15.66 4.97
C ARG A 55 -7.10 -16.13 4.81
N ILE A 56 -7.42 -16.71 3.67
CA ILE A 56 -8.75 -17.20 3.29
C ILE A 56 -8.65 -18.72 3.04
N PRO A 57 -9.73 -19.50 3.25
CA PRO A 57 -9.76 -20.91 2.87
C PRO A 57 -9.30 -21.13 1.43
N PRO A 58 -8.61 -22.24 1.12
CA PRO A 58 -8.02 -22.47 -0.19
C PRO A 58 -9.10 -22.45 -1.28
N TRP A 59 -8.89 -21.61 -2.30
CA TRP A 59 -9.69 -21.65 -3.51
C TRP A 59 -9.25 -22.81 -4.40
N LYS A 60 -10.12 -23.20 -5.34
CA LYS A 60 -9.82 -24.26 -6.33
C LYS A 60 -8.65 -23.91 -7.24
N GLU A 61 -8.38 -22.62 -7.47
CA GLU A 61 -7.29 -22.15 -8.34
C GLU A 61 -6.07 -21.64 -7.54
N PRO A 62 -4.84 -21.99 -7.97
CA PRO A 62 -3.63 -21.69 -7.21
C PRO A 62 -3.21 -20.21 -7.25
N LEU A 63 -3.56 -19.49 -8.32
CA LEU A 63 -3.29 -18.07 -8.50
C LEU A 63 -4.46 -17.44 -9.26
N HIS A 64 -5.07 -16.40 -8.70
CA HIS A 64 -6.17 -15.68 -9.35
C HIS A 64 -5.96 -14.18 -9.22
N PHE A 65 -5.91 -13.49 -10.37
CA PHE A 65 -5.86 -12.03 -10.44
C PHE A 65 -7.23 -11.51 -10.81
N ARG A 66 -7.76 -10.57 -10.02
CA ARG A 66 -9.03 -9.92 -10.32
C ARG A 66 -8.90 -8.41 -10.19
N ARG A 67 -9.36 -7.71 -11.21
CA ARG A 67 -9.64 -6.27 -11.14
C ARG A 67 -11.15 -6.08 -11.13
N ARG A 68 -11.65 -5.22 -10.24
CA ARG A 68 -13.06 -4.86 -10.17
C ARG A 68 -13.19 -3.36 -10.03
N ASP A 69 -14.17 -2.77 -10.72
CA ASP A 69 -14.53 -1.38 -10.51
C ASP A 69 -15.02 -1.19 -9.08
N ARG A 70 -14.60 -0.08 -8.46
CA ARG A 70 -15.03 0.26 -7.11
C ARG A 70 -16.49 0.71 -7.17
N GLY A 71 -17.37 0.02 -6.45
CA GLY A 71 -18.75 0.43 -6.30
C GLY A 71 -18.87 1.63 -5.35
N PRO A 72 -19.98 2.39 -5.41
CA PRO A 72 -20.20 3.53 -4.52
C PRO A 72 -20.14 3.15 -3.02
N ASP A 73 -20.44 1.90 -2.67
CA ASP A 73 -20.52 1.42 -1.28
C ASP A 73 -19.33 0.55 -0.83
N SER A 74 -18.37 0.22 -1.71
CA SER A 74 -17.46 -0.91 -1.44
C SER A 74 -16.29 -0.61 -0.50
N ASP A 75 -15.94 0.65 -0.25
CA ASP A 75 -14.74 1.01 0.54
C ASP A 75 -15.02 1.97 1.72
N LEU A 76 -16.24 2.49 1.88
CA LEU A 76 -16.53 3.53 2.87
C LEU A 76 -16.67 3.01 4.31
N ALA A 77 -16.82 1.70 4.52
CA ALA A 77 -17.22 1.18 5.84
C ALA A 77 -16.17 0.31 6.56
N LEU A 78 -15.17 -0.26 5.88
CA LEU A 78 -14.45 -1.41 6.47
C LEU A 78 -13.13 -1.04 7.18
N PHE A 79 -12.42 0.00 6.73
CA PHE A 79 -11.16 0.42 7.35
C PHE A 79 -10.96 1.92 7.23
N SER A 80 -10.96 2.64 8.35
CA SER A 80 -10.49 4.02 8.42
C SER A 80 -8.96 4.04 8.29
N PRO A 81 -8.36 4.99 7.56
CA PRO A 81 -6.90 5.11 7.42
C PRO A 81 -6.17 5.37 8.75
N PHE A 82 -6.93 5.66 9.82
CA PHE A 82 -6.41 5.99 11.14
C PHE A 82 -6.81 5.02 12.24
N ASP A 83 -7.68 4.03 11.96
CA ASP A 83 -8.19 3.17 13.02
C ASP A 83 -7.36 1.88 13.16
N PRO A 84 -6.71 1.65 14.32
CA PRO A 84 -6.17 0.35 14.67
C PRO A 84 -7.32 -0.68 14.85
N PRO A 85 -7.03 -1.98 14.72
CA PRO A 85 -5.72 -2.59 14.63
C PRO A 85 -5.32 -2.94 13.19
N PHE A 86 -4.03 -2.77 12.90
CA PHE A 86 -3.40 -3.23 11.65
C PHE A 86 -3.49 -4.75 11.48
N LEU A 87 -3.66 -5.51 12.56
CA LEU A 87 -3.82 -6.96 12.53
C LEU A 87 -5.08 -7.36 13.29
N VAL A 88 -6.04 -7.95 12.58
CA VAL A 88 -7.24 -8.56 13.16
C VAL A 88 -7.11 -10.07 13.02
N ARG A 89 -7.27 -10.81 14.13
CA ARG A 89 -7.30 -12.28 14.13
C ARG A 89 -8.52 -12.77 14.88
N LYS A 90 -9.37 -13.58 14.25
CA LYS A 90 -10.48 -14.24 14.93
C LYS A 90 -9.94 -15.26 15.93
N LYS A 91 -10.20 -15.07 17.23
CA LYS A 91 -10.06 -16.13 18.23
C LYS A 91 -11.32 -17.01 18.14
N THR A 92 -11.14 -18.32 18.15
CA THR A 92 -12.10 -19.35 17.72
C THR A 92 -13.39 -19.48 18.54
N THR A 93 -13.66 -18.63 19.53
CA THR A 93 -14.79 -18.82 20.44
C THR A 93 -15.65 -17.58 20.50
N TYR A 94 -16.85 -17.70 19.96
CA TYR A 94 -17.92 -16.71 20.10
C TYR A 94 -18.48 -16.82 21.52
N GLU A 95 -18.11 -15.90 22.41
CA GLU A 95 -18.86 -15.68 23.64
C GLU A 95 -19.90 -14.57 23.39
N PRO A 96 -21.21 -14.85 23.52
CA PRO A 96 -22.25 -13.86 23.35
C PRO A 96 -22.32 -12.97 24.61
N HIS A 97 -21.47 -11.94 24.71
CA HIS A 97 -21.50 -11.03 25.86
C HIS A 97 -21.75 -9.56 25.49
N SER A 98 -22.85 -9.07 26.10
CA SER A 98 -23.32 -7.72 26.45
C SER A 98 -23.19 -6.56 25.45
N THR A 99 -24.33 -6.31 24.78
CA THR A 99 -25.08 -5.06 24.54
C THR A 99 -24.45 -3.67 24.37
N THR A 100 -23.13 -3.46 24.47
CA THR A 100 -22.52 -2.16 24.16
C THR A 100 -21.26 -2.37 23.34
N ARG A 101 -21.43 -2.66 22.05
CA ARG A 101 -20.31 -2.74 21.11
C ARG A 101 -20.01 -1.36 20.56
N SER A 102 -18.73 -0.98 20.57
CA SER A 102 -18.31 0.21 19.85
C SER A 102 -18.56 0.03 18.33
N PRO A 103 -18.84 1.10 17.57
CA PRO A 103 -19.02 1.01 16.12
C PRO A 103 -17.85 0.30 15.41
N LEU A 104 -16.64 0.46 15.94
CA LEU A 104 -15.41 -0.17 15.46
C LEU A 104 -15.45 -1.70 15.63
N GLU A 105 -15.91 -2.20 16.77
CA GLU A 105 -16.05 -3.65 17.02
C GLU A 105 -17.14 -4.28 16.17
N VAL A 106 -18.24 -3.56 15.91
CA VAL A 106 -19.31 -4.05 15.02
C VAL A 106 -18.80 -4.22 13.59
N ASN A 107 -18.02 -3.26 13.08
CA ASN A 107 -17.41 -3.36 11.74
C ASN A 107 -16.35 -4.47 11.65
N GLN A 108 -15.49 -4.61 12.65
CA GLN A 108 -14.49 -5.68 12.68
C GLN A 108 -15.13 -7.07 12.75
N GLN A 109 -16.20 -7.20 13.54
CA GLN A 109 -16.94 -8.45 13.66
C GLN A 109 -17.62 -8.84 12.35
N GLY A 110 -18.24 -7.88 11.64
CA GLY A 110 -18.84 -8.12 10.32
C GLY A 110 -17.82 -8.60 9.28
N ILE A 111 -16.63 -8.00 9.26
CA ILE A 111 -15.51 -8.43 8.41
C ILE A 111 -15.11 -9.87 8.75
N VAL A 112 -14.90 -10.16 10.03
CA VAL A 112 -14.41 -11.46 10.51
C VAL A 112 -15.47 -12.56 10.41
N ASP A 113 -16.75 -12.23 10.42
CA ASP A 113 -17.86 -13.16 10.21
C ASP A 113 -18.03 -13.51 8.72
N LEU A 114 -17.68 -12.60 7.80
CA LEU A 114 -17.66 -12.86 6.36
C LEU A 114 -16.61 -13.91 5.94
N PHE A 115 -15.45 -13.95 6.59
CA PHE A 115 -14.32 -14.78 6.14
C PHE A 115 -14.20 -16.14 6.85
N GLY A 116 -14.93 -16.36 7.95
CA GLY A 116 -14.96 -17.65 8.68
C GLY A 116 -13.83 -17.85 9.69
N PRO A 117 -13.86 -18.94 10.48
CA PRO A 117 -12.88 -19.21 11.54
C PRO A 117 -11.47 -19.47 10.99
N GLY A 118 -10.45 -18.97 11.69
CA GLY A 118 -9.03 -19.14 11.31
C GLY A 118 -8.49 -18.08 10.34
N THR A 119 -9.32 -17.12 9.94
CA THR A 119 -8.89 -15.97 9.14
C THR A 119 -8.17 -14.93 9.99
N TRP A 120 -7.11 -14.39 9.41
CA TRP A 120 -6.43 -13.21 9.90
C TRP A 120 -6.35 -12.20 8.77
N ILE A 121 -6.40 -10.93 9.14
CA ILE A 121 -6.41 -9.80 8.23
C ILE A 121 -5.34 -8.83 8.72
N LEU A 122 -4.41 -8.49 7.85
CA LEU A 122 -3.38 -7.49 8.05
C LEU A 122 -3.66 -6.32 7.11
N HIS A 123 -3.99 -5.17 7.67
CA HIS A 123 -4.11 -3.92 6.94
C HIS A 123 -2.79 -3.15 7.03
N LEU A 124 -2.20 -2.84 5.87
CA LEU A 124 -0.97 -2.07 5.69
C LEU A 124 -1.32 -0.73 5.02
N PRO A 125 -1.46 0.36 5.79
CA PRO A 125 -1.70 1.67 5.21
C PRO A 125 -0.63 2.07 4.20
N TYR A 126 -1.00 2.78 3.14
CA TYR A 126 -0.04 3.18 2.09
C TYR A 126 1.11 4.02 2.62
N TRP A 127 0.91 4.81 3.68
CA TRP A 127 1.99 5.61 4.26
C TRP A 127 3.13 4.73 4.81
N LEU A 128 2.85 3.54 5.35
CA LEU A 128 3.89 2.58 5.77
C LEU A 128 4.71 2.05 4.60
N ILE A 129 4.11 1.96 3.41
CA ILE A 129 4.78 1.52 2.18
C ILE A 129 5.62 2.66 1.59
N VAL A 130 5.11 3.89 1.65
CA VAL A 130 5.78 5.08 1.12
C VAL A 130 6.96 5.54 2.00
N LEU A 131 6.87 5.36 3.32
CA LEU A 131 7.94 5.72 4.26
C LEU A 131 9.32 5.16 3.92
N PRO A 132 9.52 3.84 3.73
CA PRO A 132 10.83 3.30 3.39
C PRO A 132 11.34 3.85 2.06
N LEU A 133 10.46 4.04 1.07
CA LEU A 133 10.83 4.65 -0.21
C LEU A 133 11.34 6.09 -0.02
N LEU A 134 10.64 6.88 0.80
CA LEU A 134 11.08 8.24 1.16
C LEU A 134 12.40 8.23 1.92
N LEU A 135 12.61 7.30 2.85
CA LEU A 135 13.86 7.16 3.60
C LEU A 135 15.02 6.83 2.66
N THR A 136 14.85 5.86 1.76
CA THR A 136 15.85 5.50 0.75
C THR A 136 16.16 6.70 -0.16
N TRP A 137 15.13 7.41 -0.61
CA TRP A 137 15.29 8.60 -1.45
C TRP A 137 16.10 9.70 -0.74
N ASN A 138 15.74 10.03 0.51
CA ASN A 138 16.46 11.01 1.30
C ASN A 138 17.93 10.60 1.56
N ALA A 139 18.19 9.33 1.85
CA ALA A 139 19.54 8.81 2.02
C ALA A 139 20.40 9.01 0.76
N LEU A 140 19.82 8.74 -0.42
CA LEU A 140 20.49 8.96 -1.71
C LEU A 140 20.78 10.44 -1.97
N LEU A 141 19.84 11.33 -1.65
CA LEU A 141 20.04 12.78 -1.76
C LEU A 141 21.16 13.28 -0.86
N ILE A 142 21.19 12.84 0.40
CA ILE A 142 22.25 13.18 1.37
C ILE A 142 23.60 12.66 0.87
N ALA A 143 23.66 11.41 0.40
CA ALA A 143 24.88 10.83 -0.14
C ALA A 143 25.40 11.62 -1.35
N ARG A 144 24.50 12.04 -2.25
CA ARG A 144 24.84 12.87 -3.42
C ARG A 144 25.35 14.24 -3.01
N ALA A 145 24.70 14.89 -2.04
CA ALA A 145 25.13 16.18 -1.51
C ALA A 145 26.53 16.10 -0.87
N ARG A 146 26.80 15.04 -0.10
CA ARG A 146 28.12 14.77 0.50
C ARG A 146 29.21 14.59 -0.55
N ARG A 147 28.94 13.84 -1.64
CA ARG A 147 29.89 13.66 -2.75
C ARG A 147 30.24 14.97 -3.44
N ARG A 148 29.26 15.87 -3.64
CA ARG A 148 29.49 17.19 -4.24
C ARG A 148 30.38 18.10 -3.37
N LYS A 149 30.22 18.06 -2.05
CA LYS A 149 31.09 18.83 -1.15
C LYS A 149 32.55 18.37 -1.26
N ARG A 150 32.79 17.05 -1.31
CA ARG A 150 34.15 16.48 -1.45
C ARG A 150 34.82 16.88 -2.77
N SER A 151 34.09 16.97 -3.88
CA SER A 151 34.67 17.38 -5.17
C SER A 151 35.07 18.85 -5.23
N ILE A 152 34.46 19.72 -4.41
CA ILE A 152 34.80 21.16 -4.38
C ILE A 152 36.06 21.40 -3.55
N THR A 153 36.26 20.66 -2.47
CA THR A 153 37.43 20.82 -1.57
C THR A 153 38.75 20.31 -2.18
N HIS A 154 38.70 19.45 -3.21
CA HIS A 154 39.88 18.90 -3.88
C HIS A 154 40.16 19.53 -5.26
N ALA A 155 39.50 20.65 -5.61
CA ALA A 155 39.86 21.38 -6.81
C ALA A 155 41.23 22.06 -6.58
N PRO A 156 42.29 21.72 -7.35
CA PRO A 156 43.57 22.41 -7.25
C PRO A 156 43.37 23.87 -7.67
N SER A 157 43.81 24.77 -6.81
CA SER A 157 43.93 26.21 -7.06
C SER A 157 44.96 26.50 -8.15
#